data_AF-N1PD93-F1
#
_entry.id   AF-N1PD93-F1
#
_cell.length_a   1.000
_cell.length_b   1.000
_cell.length_c   1.000
_cell.angle_alpha   90.00
_cell.angle_beta   90.00
_cell.angle_gamma   90.00
#
_symmetry.space_group_name_H-M   'P 1'
#
loop_
_entity.id
_entity.type
_entity.pdbx_description
1 polymer ?
#
loop_
_entity_poly.entity_id
_entity_poly.type
_entity_poly.pdbx_seq_one_letter_code
_entity_poly.pdbx_strand_id
1 'polypeptide(L)' 'VDDILIFGPKQGLVRELKDNLLKVLELSDLGNVNYYLGIKVSRDRQNKTITIS' A
#
# COMPACT_ATOMS: atom_id res chain seq x y z
N VAL A 1 -0.42 -2.66 17.19
CA VAL A 1 -0.69 -1.82 16.01
C VAL A 1 -0.33 -2.66 14.83
N ASP A 2 -1.28 -2.88 13.92
CA ASP A 2 -1.12 -3.75 12.76
C ASP A 2 -1.15 -2.93 11.48
N ASP A 3 -0.28 -3.26 10.54
CA ASP A 3 -0.16 -2.57 9.26
C ASP A 3 -0.89 -3.33 8.16
N ILE A 4 -1.60 -2.60 7.29
CA ILE A 4 -2.26 -3.15 6.11
C ILE A 4 -1.61 -2.58 4.84
N LEU A 5 -1.14 -3.48 3.98
CA LEU A 5 -0.57 -3.14 2.68
C LEU A 5 -1.57 -3.36 1.55
N ILE A 6 -1.91 -2.28 0.84
CA ILE A 6 -2.86 -2.31 -0.27
C ILE A 6 -2.19 -1.78 -1.54
N PHE A 7 -2.24 -2.57 -2.62
CA PHE A 7 -1.74 -2.17 -3.93
C PHE A 7 -2.59 -2.77 -5.05
N GLY A 8 -2.66 -2.08 -6.18
CA GLY A 8 -3.42 -2.52 -7.34
C GLY A 8 -3.15 -1.65 -8.58
N PRO A 9 -3.51 -2.14 -9.79
CA PRO A 9 -3.24 -1.43 -11.03
C PRO A 9 -4.13 -0.19 -11.22
N LYS A 10 -5.33 -0.19 -10.63
CA LYS A 10 -6.30 0.92 -10.70
C LYS A 10 -6.23 1.76 -9.42
N GLN A 11 -5.56 2.92 -9.50
CA GLN A 11 -5.39 3.81 -8.35
C GLN A 11 -6.71 4.29 -7.75
N GLY A 12 -7.73 4.52 -8.58
CA GLY A 12 -9.07 4.92 -8.11
C GLY A 12 -9.72 3.88 -7.19
N LEU A 13 -9.63 2.59 -7.56
CA LEU A 13 -10.17 1.50 -6.73
C LEU A 13 -9.39 1.31 -5.44
N VAL A 14 -8.05 1.48 -5.49
CA VAL A 14 -7.21 1.43 -4.27
C VAL A 14 -7.61 2.55 -3.31
N ARG A 15 -7.87 3.76 -3.82
CA ARG A 15 -8.32 4.90 -3.02
C ARG A 15 -9.71 4.66 -2.42
N GLU A 16 -10.66 4.20 -3.23
CA GLU A 16 -12.01 3.88 -2.75
C GLU A 16 -11.98 2.82 -1.64
N LEU A 17 -11.16 1.78 -1.81
CA LEU A 17 -10.96 0.75 -0.78
C LEU A 17 -10.38 1.34 0.51
N LYS A 18 -9.35 2.18 0.41
CA LYS A 18 -8.76 2.88 1.57
C LYS A 18 -9.82 3.73 2.29
N ASP A 19 -10.57 4.54 1.54
CA ASP A 19 -11.60 5.42 2.08
C ASP A 19 -12.72 4.63 2.79
N ASN A 20 -13.07 3.45 2.28
CA ASN A 20 -14.04 2.58 2.93
C ASN A 20 -13.48 1.91 4.20
N LEU A 21 -12.21 1.51 4.21
CA LEU A 21 -11.56 0.95 5.40
C LEU A 21 -11.43 1.97 6.52
N LEU A 22 -11.05 3.21 6.19
CA LEU A 22 -10.92 4.32 7.15
C LEU A 22 -12.25 4.71 7.83
N LYS A 23 -13.39 4.37 7.23
CA LYS A 23 -14.73 4.61 7.84
C LYS A 23 -15.09 3.56 8.90
N VAL A 24 -14.54 2.35 8.78
CA VAL A 24 -14.93 1.19 9.60
C VAL A 24 -13.87 0.87 10.65
N LEU A 25 -12.62 1.30 10.43
CA LEU A 25 -11.46 1.00 11.26
C LEU A 25 -10.68 2.28 11.56
N GLU A 26 -10.08 2.35 12.76
CA GLU A 26 -9.12 3.40 13.12
C GLU A 26 -7.78 3.14 12.43
N LEU A 27 -7.71 3.44 11.13
CA LEU A 27 -6.52 3.33 10.31
C LEU A 27 -5.95 4.72 10.00
N SER A 28 -4.67 4.78 9.69
CA SER A 28 -4.01 5.97 9.16
C SER A 28 -3.35 5.64 7.83
N ASP A 29 -3.51 6.51 6.82
CA ASP A 29 -2.80 6.33 5.55
C ASP A 29 -1.34 6.76 5.70
N LEU A 30 -0.43 5.79 5.71
CA LEU A 30 1.01 6.00 5.81
C LEU A 30 1.66 6.26 4.44
N GLY A 31 0.88 6.25 3.36
CA GLY A 31 1.37 6.46 1.99
C GLY A 31 2.06 5.23 1.40
N ASN A 32 3.09 5.46 0.58
CA ASN A 32 3.81 4.37 -0.09
C ASN A 32 4.77 3.67 0.87
N VAL A 33 4.66 2.34 0.99
CA VAL A 33 5.66 1.57 1.76
C VAL A 33 7.01 1.58 1.05
N ASN A 34 8.06 2.07 1.72
CA ASN A 34 9.44 2.00 1.22
C ASN A 34 10.23 0.89 1.94
N TYR A 35 9.86 0.61 3.19
CA TYR A 35 10.40 -0.45 4.01
C TYR A 35 9.25 -1.14 4.75
N TYR A 36 9.28 -2.47 4.81
CA TYR A 36 8.35 -3.27 5.60
C TYR A 36 9.15 -4.24 6.44
N LEU A 37 9.10 -4.08 7.77
CA LEU A 37 9.86 -4.90 8.73
C LEU A 37 11.36 -4.96 8.41
N GLY A 38 11.95 -3.83 8.01
CA GLY A 38 13.36 -3.73 7.64
C GLY A 38 13.68 -4.18 6.20
N ILE A 39 12.70 -4.73 5.48
CA ILE A 39 12.91 -5.18 4.10
C ILE A 39 12.59 -4.05 3.13
N LYS A 40 13.46 -3.78 2.16
CA LYS A 40 13.28 -2.70 1.20
C LYS A 40 12.26 -3.08 0.15
N VAL A 41 11.27 -2.23 -0.07
CA VAL A 41 10.25 -2.40 -1.11
C VAL A 41 10.57 -1.48 -2.29
N SER A 42 11.01 -2.07 -3.40
CA SER A 42 11.28 -1.37 -4.65
C SER A 42 10.14 -1.63 -5.65
N ARG A 43 9.72 -0.60 -6.38
CA ARG A 43 8.62 -0.69 -7.36
C ARG A 43 9.07 -0.19 -8.70
N ASP A 44 8.89 -1.03 -9.71
CA ASP A 44 9.04 -0.64 -11.10
C ASP A 44 7.64 -0.46 -11.71
N ARG A 45 7.28 0.80 -12.01
CA ARG A 45 5.97 1.11 -12.58
C ARG A 45 5.89 0.80 -14.07
N GLN A 46 7.01 0.76 -14.78
CA GLN A 46 7.05 0.43 -16.20
C GLN A 46 6.85 -1.07 -16.39
N ASN A 47 7.60 -1.87 -15.64
CA ASN A 47 7.53 -3.33 -15.69
C ASN A 47 6.43 -3.92 -14.79
N LYS A 48 5.73 -3.08 -14.01
CA LYS A 48 4.67 -3.46 -13.06
C LYS A 48 5.12 -4.51 -12.04
N THR A 49 6.39 -4.45 -11.63
CA THR A 49 6.98 -5.36 -10.65
C THR A 49 7.18 -4.69 -9.30
N ILE A 50 7.08 -5.50 -8.25
CA ILE A 50 7.45 -5.13 -6.88
C ILE A 50 8.52 -6.12 -6.44
N THR A 51 9.64 -5.61 -5.97
CA THR A 51 10.76 -6.40 -5.48
C THR A 51 11.00 -6.07 -4.02
N ILE A 52 11.31 -7.11 -3.26
CA ILE A 52 11.56 -7.07 -1.83
C ILE A 52 12.99 -7.60 -1.64
N SER A 53 13.86 -6.81 -1.02
CA SER A 53 15.31 -7.09 -0.88
C SER A 53 15.85 -6.65 0.46
#